data_AF-A0A160VS09-F1
#
_entry.id   AF-A0A160VS09-F1
#
_cell.length_a   1.000
_cell.length_b   1.000
_cell.length_c   1.000
_cell.angle_alpha   90.00
_cell.angle_beta   90.00
_cell.angle_gamma   90.00
#
_symmetry.space_group_name_H-M   'P 1'
#
loop_
_entity.id
_entity.type
_entity.pdbx_description
1 polymer ?
#
loop_
_entity_poly.entity_id
_entity_poly.type
_entity_poly.pdbx_seq_one_letter_code
_entity_poly.pdbx_strand_id
1 'polypeptide(L)'
;MGNYQLVFEWPRKRLPLRYRREWDLVRVRAREEKLLETLVKIFHESEENLEISIVKGKRNVGEARIKGGSIMVAFYGHSPYIPESVTIYLPAEKDISATTELPFVREGTVEGLRESRDGKKLEVAFRAEVRGAELESKFKGEKPEIRLRFTELCHGEWEELCLHEVEIRGRKEKVTIQMKEHRL
;
A
#
# COMPACT_ATOMS: atom_id res chain seq x y z
N MET A 1 4.19 -24.20 -3.64
CA MET A 1 3.86 -22.87 -4.19
C MET A 1 2.60 -22.37 -3.50
N GLY A 2 2.69 -21.24 -2.80
CA GLY A 2 1.56 -20.69 -2.06
C GLY A 2 0.55 -20.03 -3.00
N ASN A 3 -0.74 -20.16 -2.69
CA ASN A 3 -1.78 -19.37 -3.33
C ASN A 3 -2.25 -18.30 -2.34
N TYR A 4 -2.40 -17.07 -2.82
CA TYR A 4 -3.10 -16.02 -2.12
C TYR A 4 -4.59 -16.08 -2.43
N GLN A 5 -5.39 -15.66 -1.45
CA GLN A 5 -6.79 -15.36 -1.63
C GLN A 5 -7.01 -13.88 -1.33
N LEU A 6 -7.45 -13.15 -2.35
CA LEU A 6 -7.87 -11.76 -2.24
C LEU A 6 -9.32 -11.72 -1.77
N VAL A 7 -9.61 -10.89 -0.77
CA VAL A 7 -10.96 -10.74 -0.20
C VAL A 7 -11.28 -9.26 -0.08
N PHE A 8 -12.38 -8.82 -0.69
CA PHE A 8 -12.78 -7.42 -0.76
C PHE A 8 -14.26 -7.28 -1.11
N GLU A 9 -14.86 -6.14 -0.79
CA GLU A 9 -16.21 -5.82 -1.24
C GLU A 9 -16.19 -5.34 -2.70
N TRP A 10 -17.05 -5.90 -3.54
CA TRP A 10 -17.18 -5.44 -4.92
C TRP A 10 -18.39 -4.51 -5.02
N PRO A 11 -18.28 -3.36 -5.73
CA PRO A 11 -19.40 -2.48 -5.99
C PRO A 11 -20.58 -3.26 -6.60
N ARG A 12 -21.82 -2.76 -6.54
CA ARG A 12 -23.02 -3.49 -7.03
C ARG A 12 -23.10 -3.59 -8.57
N LYS A 13 -22.04 -4.12 -9.21
CA LYS A 13 -21.94 -4.48 -10.63
C LYS A 13 -21.82 -5.99 -10.82
N ARG A 14 -21.98 -6.44 -12.07
CA ARG A 14 -21.85 -7.84 -12.47
C ARG A 14 -20.39 -8.26 -12.39
N LEU A 15 -20.12 -9.34 -11.64
CA LEU A 15 -18.78 -9.89 -11.51
C LEU A 15 -18.39 -10.71 -12.74
N PRO A 16 -17.10 -10.76 -13.11
CA PRO A 16 -16.62 -11.72 -14.09
C PRO A 16 -16.74 -13.16 -13.58
N LEU A 17 -16.84 -14.14 -14.49
CA LEU A 17 -17.18 -15.54 -14.17
C LEU A 17 -16.23 -16.25 -13.19
N ARG A 18 -14.99 -15.77 -13.06
CA ARG A 18 -13.97 -16.34 -12.14
C ARG A 18 -14.07 -15.85 -10.69
N TYR A 19 -14.89 -14.82 -10.44
CA TYR A 19 -15.07 -14.23 -9.12
C TYR A 19 -16.29 -14.83 -8.45
N ARG A 20 -16.16 -15.28 -7.20
CA ARG A 20 -17.29 -15.77 -6.40
C ARG A 20 -17.70 -14.71 -5.39
N ARG A 21 -18.95 -14.26 -5.50
CA ARG A 21 -19.60 -13.42 -4.49
C ARG A 21 -20.15 -14.31 -3.38
N GLU A 22 -19.79 -13.99 -2.15
CA GLU A 22 -20.44 -14.50 -0.94
C GLU A 22 -20.91 -13.26 -0.17
N TRP A 23 -22.20 -12.91 -0.30
CA TRP A 23 -22.78 -11.63 0.17
C TRP A 23 -22.34 -10.42 -0.68
N ASP A 24 -21.80 -9.36 -0.07
CA ASP A 24 -21.18 -8.23 -0.79
C ASP A 24 -19.65 -8.45 -1.01
N LEU A 25 -19.10 -9.50 -0.39
CA LEU A 25 -17.68 -9.84 -0.45
C LEU A 25 -17.36 -10.75 -1.64
N VAL A 26 -16.24 -10.46 -2.28
CA VAL A 26 -15.66 -11.19 -3.41
C VAL A 26 -14.37 -11.85 -2.98
N ARG A 27 -14.19 -13.10 -3.42
CA ARG A 27 -12.99 -13.89 -3.18
C ARG A 27 -12.33 -14.29 -4.49
N VAL A 28 -11.03 -14.03 -4.60
CA VAL A 28 -10.23 -14.29 -5.80
C VAL A 28 -9.00 -15.07 -5.41
N ARG A 29 -8.74 -16.19 -6.08
CA ARG A 29 -7.49 -16.93 -5.89
C ARG A 29 -6.45 -16.41 -6.86
N ALA A 30 -5.31 -15.99 -6.33
CA ALA A 30 -4.14 -15.59 -7.10
C ALA A 30 -2.98 -16.53 -6.75
N ARG A 31 -2.22 -16.95 -7.76
CA ARG A 31 -0.90 -17.52 -7.50
C ARG A 31 0.00 -16.40 -6.99
N GLU A 32 0.94 -16.73 -6.11
CA GLU A 32 1.91 -15.77 -5.55
C GLU A 32 2.61 -14.95 -6.65
N GLU A 33 3.15 -15.62 -7.66
CA GLU A 33 3.80 -15.02 -8.87
C GLU A 33 2.84 -14.26 -9.82
N LYS A 34 1.53 -14.34 -9.58
CA LYS A 34 0.49 -13.68 -10.41
C LYS A 34 -0.33 -12.68 -9.61
N LEU A 35 0.14 -12.32 -8.42
CA LEU A 35 -0.59 -11.43 -7.54
C LEU A 35 -0.78 -10.07 -8.21
N LEU A 36 0.30 -9.46 -8.73
CA LEU A 36 0.25 -8.19 -9.42
C LEU A 36 -0.64 -8.26 -10.68
N GLU A 37 -0.46 -9.28 -11.52
CA GLU A 37 -1.30 -9.49 -12.71
C GLU A 37 -2.80 -9.56 -12.36
N THR A 38 -3.12 -10.15 -11.20
CA THR A 38 -4.50 -10.24 -10.71
C THR A 38 -5.01 -8.89 -10.20
N LEU A 39 -4.18 -8.15 -9.46
CA LEU A 39 -4.51 -6.82 -8.95
C LEU A 39 -4.70 -5.81 -10.10
N VAL A 40 -3.87 -5.85 -11.14
CA VAL A 40 -4.02 -5.02 -12.35
C VAL A 40 -5.32 -5.34 -13.08
N LYS A 41 -5.72 -6.61 -13.16
CA LYS A 41 -7.04 -6.96 -13.73
C LYS A 41 -8.19 -6.43 -12.89
N ILE A 42 -8.10 -6.52 -11.56
CA ILE A 42 -9.10 -5.94 -10.65
C ILE A 42 -9.15 -4.41 -10.82
N PHE A 43 -7.98 -3.76 -10.93
CA PHE A 43 -7.85 -2.33 -11.16
C PHE A 43 -8.59 -1.89 -12.43
N HIS A 44 -8.38 -2.55 -13.56
CA HIS A 44 -9.06 -2.21 -14.81
C HIS A 44 -10.57 -2.52 -14.81
N GLU A 45 -11.01 -3.47 -14.00
CA GLU A 45 -12.43 -3.83 -13.86
C GLU A 45 -13.15 -2.97 -12.79
N SER A 46 -12.40 -2.25 -11.95
CA SER A 46 -12.92 -1.40 -10.87
C SER A 46 -12.97 0.06 -11.28
N GLU A 47 -14.13 0.69 -11.10
CA GLU A 47 -14.28 2.15 -11.24
C GLU A 47 -14.21 2.87 -9.87
N GLU A 48 -14.09 2.12 -8.78
CA GLU A 48 -14.13 2.63 -7.40
C GLU A 48 -12.87 2.25 -6.62
N ASN A 49 -12.66 2.93 -5.50
CA ASN A 49 -11.59 2.62 -4.56
C ASN A 49 -11.87 1.28 -3.90
N LEU A 50 -10.87 0.40 -3.88
CA LEU A 50 -10.99 -0.93 -3.26
C LEU A 50 -9.94 -1.15 -2.19
N GLU A 51 -10.37 -1.63 -1.03
CA GLU A 51 -9.51 -2.20 0.00
C GLU A 51 -9.56 -3.72 -0.09
N ILE A 52 -8.41 -4.36 -0.23
CA ILE A 52 -8.28 -5.79 -0.51
C ILE A 52 -7.43 -6.45 0.56
N SER A 53 -7.99 -7.42 1.27
CA SER A 53 -7.21 -8.28 2.17
C SER A 53 -6.51 -9.39 1.38
N ILE A 54 -5.22 -9.59 1.63
CA ILE A 54 -4.40 -10.67 1.05
C ILE A 54 -4.25 -11.78 2.09
N VAL A 55 -4.85 -12.94 1.81
CA VAL A 55 -4.91 -14.07 2.74
C VAL A 55 -4.07 -15.23 2.23
N LYS A 56 -3.22 -15.82 3.09
CA LYS A 56 -2.47 -17.07 2.81
C LYS A 56 -2.95 -18.14 3.78
N GLY A 57 -3.60 -19.19 3.26
CA GLY A 57 -4.25 -20.20 4.10
C GLY A 57 -5.41 -19.59 4.91
N LYS A 58 -5.26 -19.51 6.25
CA LYS A 58 -6.25 -18.91 7.16
C LYS A 58 -5.80 -17.56 7.75
N ARG A 59 -4.63 -17.06 7.36
CA ARG A 59 -4.03 -15.85 7.93
C ARG A 59 -4.09 -14.71 6.93
N ASN A 60 -4.54 -13.54 7.37
CA ASN A 60 -4.28 -12.30 6.66
C ASN A 60 -2.77 -12.01 6.76
N VAL A 61 -2.14 -11.81 5.61
CA VAL A 61 -0.69 -11.57 5.49
C VAL A 61 -0.38 -10.21 4.88
N GLY A 62 -1.38 -9.48 4.42
CA GLY A 62 -1.19 -8.25 3.66
C GLY A 62 -2.49 -7.56 3.27
N GLU A 63 -2.35 -6.37 2.74
CA GLU A 63 -3.43 -5.62 2.12
C GLU A 63 -2.98 -5.05 0.78
N ALA A 64 -3.93 -4.88 -0.12
CA ALA A 64 -3.76 -4.06 -1.31
C ALA A 64 -4.83 -2.97 -1.34
N ARG A 65 -4.48 -1.80 -1.85
CA ARG A 65 -5.41 -0.69 -2.07
C ARG A 65 -5.36 -0.28 -3.53
N ILE A 66 -6.53 -0.20 -4.15
CA ILE A 66 -6.69 0.40 -5.48
C ILE A 66 -7.36 1.74 -5.26
N LYS A 67 -6.66 2.84 -5.53
CA LYS A 67 -7.15 4.21 -5.28
C LYS A 67 -6.48 5.20 -6.22
N GLY A 68 -7.25 6.11 -6.80
CA GLY A 68 -6.71 7.24 -7.57
C GLY A 68 -5.76 6.83 -8.70
N GLY A 69 -6.05 5.74 -9.40
CA GLY A 69 -5.20 5.23 -10.46
C GLY A 69 -4.02 4.36 -10.00
N SER A 70 -3.74 4.24 -8.70
CA SER A 70 -2.61 3.48 -8.16
C SER A 70 -3.01 2.14 -7.55
N ILE A 71 -2.03 1.24 -7.41
CA ILE A 71 -2.14 0.00 -6.62
C ILE A 71 -1.06 0.02 -5.54
N MET A 72 -1.44 0.10 -4.27
CA MET A 72 -0.52 -0.15 -3.15
C MET A 72 -0.64 -1.61 -2.74
N VAL A 73 0.47 -2.27 -2.45
CA VAL A 73 0.52 -3.59 -1.81
C VAL A 73 1.41 -3.51 -0.58
N ALA A 74 0.90 -3.97 0.56
CA ALA A 74 1.61 -4.02 1.83
C ALA A 74 1.53 -5.43 2.41
N PHE A 75 2.67 -5.98 2.85
CA PHE A 75 2.72 -7.25 3.57
C PHE A 75 3.14 -7.03 5.02
N TYR A 76 2.51 -7.77 5.93
CA TYR A 76 2.78 -7.71 7.35
C TYR A 76 3.50 -8.97 7.82
N GLY A 77 4.45 -8.79 8.72
CA GLY A 77 5.08 -9.91 9.44
C GLY A 77 4.64 -9.92 10.89
N HIS A 78 5.44 -9.28 11.75
CA HIS A 78 5.20 -9.30 13.20
C HIS A 78 4.21 -8.24 13.71
N SER A 79 4.22 -7.04 13.12
CA SER A 79 3.28 -5.97 13.49
C SER A 79 2.04 -6.01 12.60
N PRO A 80 0.82 -5.90 13.17
CA PRO A 80 -0.41 -5.75 12.39
C PRO A 80 -0.63 -4.30 11.90
N TYR A 81 0.21 -3.35 12.31
CA TYR A 81 0.05 -1.92 11.99
C TYR A 81 1.14 -1.41 11.06
N ILE A 82 2.38 -1.90 11.22
CA ILE A 82 3.52 -1.49 10.42
C ILE A 82 3.85 -2.64 9.44
N PRO A 83 3.67 -2.44 8.13
CA PRO A 83 4.05 -3.42 7.13
C PRO A 83 5.56 -3.74 7.21
N GLU A 84 5.93 -4.96 6.86
CA GLU A 84 7.33 -5.31 6.61
C GLU A 84 7.80 -4.87 5.23
N SER A 85 6.89 -4.77 4.26
CA SER A 85 7.19 -4.31 2.90
C SER A 85 6.00 -3.55 2.34
N VAL A 86 6.27 -2.49 1.59
CA VAL A 86 5.26 -1.75 0.82
C VAL A 86 5.79 -1.48 -0.58
N THR A 87 4.96 -1.78 -1.57
CA THR A 87 5.22 -1.48 -2.97
C THR A 87 4.03 -0.72 -3.54
N ILE A 88 4.28 0.36 -4.29
CA ILE A 88 3.24 1.15 -4.94
C ILE A 88 3.46 1.07 -6.45
N TYR A 89 2.43 0.70 -7.18
CA TYR A 89 2.40 0.66 -8.62
C TYR A 89 1.61 1.87 -9.13
N LEU A 90 2.28 2.74 -9.89
CA LEU A 90 1.68 3.90 -10.52
C LEU A 90 1.58 3.68 -12.04
N PRO A 91 0.45 4.01 -12.68
CA PRO A 91 0.39 4.13 -14.12
C PRO A 91 1.25 5.35 -14.52
N ALA A 92 1.75 5.39 -15.75
CA ALA A 92 2.80 6.32 -16.19
C ALA A 92 2.55 7.84 -15.96
N GLU A 93 1.35 8.25 -15.53
CA GLU A 93 1.05 9.59 -15.04
C GLU A 93 1.26 9.67 -13.52
N LYS A 94 2.32 10.41 -13.16
CA LYS A 94 3.01 10.45 -11.87
C LYS A 94 2.23 11.11 -10.72
N ASP A 95 1.07 10.59 -10.36
CA ASP A 95 0.42 11.04 -9.12
C ASP A 95 1.04 10.36 -7.89
N ILE A 96 2.01 11.06 -7.28
CA ILE A 96 2.67 10.61 -6.06
C ILE A 96 1.78 10.70 -4.81
N SER A 97 0.54 11.21 -4.91
CA SER A 97 -0.38 11.27 -3.77
C SER A 97 -0.64 9.89 -3.17
N ALA A 98 -0.57 8.83 -3.99
CA ALA A 98 -0.65 7.43 -3.55
C ALA A 98 0.39 7.05 -2.49
N THR A 99 1.55 7.71 -2.46
CA THR A 99 2.59 7.50 -1.44
C THR A 99 2.18 7.94 -0.04
N THR A 100 1.09 8.70 0.09
CA THR A 100 0.55 9.18 1.36
C THR A 100 -0.50 8.23 1.95
N GLU A 101 -0.97 7.25 1.19
CA GLU A 101 -2.02 6.30 1.55
C GLU A 101 -1.49 5.10 2.35
N LEU A 102 -0.36 5.26 3.03
CA LEU A 102 0.32 4.18 3.74
C LEU A 102 -0.50 3.68 4.94
N PRO A 103 -0.38 2.38 5.32
CA PRO A 103 -1.22 1.81 6.36
C PRO A 103 -1.01 2.36 7.77
N PHE A 104 0.00 3.20 8.00
CA PHE A 104 0.29 3.83 9.28
C PHE A 104 0.11 5.37 9.23
N VAL A 105 -0.39 5.92 8.12
CA VAL A 105 -0.74 7.33 7.97
C VAL A 105 -2.26 7.49 8.13
N ARG A 106 -2.70 8.54 8.82
CA ARG A 106 -4.13 8.85 8.95
C ARG A 106 -4.59 9.67 7.74
N GLU A 107 -5.57 9.12 7.02
CA GLU A 107 -6.18 9.76 5.87
C GLU A 107 -6.73 11.15 6.21
N GLY A 108 -6.61 12.10 5.26
CA GLY A 108 -7.11 13.47 5.43
C GLY A 108 -6.26 14.37 6.34
N THR A 109 -5.19 13.87 6.93
CA THR A 109 -4.32 14.66 7.83
C THR A 109 -3.03 15.15 7.18
N VAL A 110 -2.77 14.71 5.94
CA VAL A 110 -1.54 14.96 5.17
C VAL A 110 -1.44 16.44 4.77
N GLU A 111 -0.27 17.02 5.04
CA GLU A 111 0.05 18.41 4.77
C GLU A 111 1.47 18.55 4.21
N GLY A 112 1.65 19.50 3.29
CA GLY A 112 2.97 19.90 2.81
C GLY A 112 3.75 18.81 2.07
N LEU A 113 3.07 18.01 1.24
CA LEU A 113 3.68 16.98 0.39
C LEU A 113 4.75 17.58 -0.51
N ARG A 114 5.94 16.98 -0.47
CA ARG A 114 7.12 17.35 -1.24
C ARG A 114 7.78 16.09 -1.75
N GLU A 115 8.36 16.18 -2.94
CA GLU A 115 9.17 15.11 -3.53
C GLU A 115 10.55 15.62 -3.94
N SER A 116 11.50 14.71 -3.93
CA SER A 116 12.82 14.87 -4.52
C SER A 116 13.19 13.58 -5.23
N ARG A 117 13.60 13.68 -6.50
CA ARG A 117 14.06 12.54 -7.30
C ARG A 117 15.55 12.68 -7.61
N ASP A 118 16.30 11.62 -7.35
CA ASP A 118 17.71 11.49 -7.71
C ASP A 118 17.94 10.13 -8.38
N GLY A 119 18.02 10.13 -9.72
CA GLY A 119 18.13 8.92 -10.53
C GLY A 119 16.92 8.00 -10.34
N LYS A 120 17.14 6.82 -9.72
CA LYS A 120 16.10 5.83 -9.39
C LYS A 120 15.63 5.92 -7.95
N LYS A 121 15.96 6.98 -7.24
CA LYS A 121 15.56 7.19 -5.84
C LYS A 121 14.54 8.29 -5.80
N LEU A 122 13.42 7.99 -5.15
CA LEU A 122 12.39 8.97 -4.84
C LEU A 122 12.32 9.14 -3.33
N GLU A 123 12.54 10.37 -2.86
CA GLU A 123 12.26 10.76 -1.49
C GLU A 123 10.97 11.57 -1.47
N VAL A 124 10.02 11.16 -0.62
CA VAL A 124 8.77 11.89 -0.40
C VAL A 124 8.73 12.33 1.05
N ALA A 125 8.38 13.59 1.30
CA ALA A 125 8.25 14.14 2.64
C ALA A 125 6.91 14.86 2.81
N PHE A 126 6.26 14.66 3.95
CA PHE A 126 5.01 15.34 4.33
C PHE A 126 4.83 15.33 5.84
N ARG A 127 3.78 16.00 6.33
CA ARG A 127 3.36 15.93 7.73
C ARG A 127 1.99 15.29 7.82
N ALA A 128 1.79 14.37 8.74
CA ALA A 128 0.50 13.72 8.95
C ALA A 128 0.38 13.16 10.36
N GLU A 129 -0.84 12.90 10.81
CA GLU A 129 -1.05 12.07 11.99
C GLU A 129 -0.73 10.62 11.63
N VAL A 130 -0.08 9.90 12.56
CA VAL A 130 0.22 8.48 12.41
C VAL A 130 -0.80 7.64 13.16
N ARG A 131 -1.03 6.42 12.68
CA ARG A 131 -1.93 5.44 13.31
C ARG A 131 -1.18 4.15 13.65
N GLY A 132 -1.77 3.36 14.53
CA GLY A 132 -1.20 2.11 15.03
C GLY A 132 -0.59 2.31 16.42
N ALA A 133 -0.85 1.36 17.32
CA ALA A 133 -0.56 1.51 18.75
C ALA A 133 0.92 1.85 19.04
N GLU A 134 1.84 1.34 18.23
CA GLU A 134 3.29 1.54 18.37
C GLU A 134 3.75 2.97 18.01
N LEU A 135 3.08 3.63 17.07
CA LEU A 135 3.44 4.95 16.58
C LEU A 135 2.59 6.04 17.26
N GLU A 136 1.29 5.81 17.41
CA GLU A 136 0.35 6.77 17.99
C GLU A 136 0.71 7.15 19.42
N SER A 137 1.26 6.22 20.22
CA SER A 137 1.74 6.52 21.57
C SER A 137 2.95 7.47 21.59
N LYS A 138 3.80 7.44 20.55
CA LYS A 138 5.03 8.24 20.45
C LYS A 138 4.79 9.64 19.91
N PHE A 139 3.78 9.78 19.04
CA PHE A 139 3.49 11.02 18.31
C PHE A 139 2.09 11.58 18.66
N LYS A 140 1.61 11.31 19.88
CA LYS A 140 0.25 11.66 20.30
C LYS A 140 0.02 13.17 20.24
N GLY A 141 -0.99 13.58 19.47
CA GLY A 141 -1.40 14.99 19.34
C GLY A 141 -0.45 15.85 18.51
N GLU A 142 0.45 15.26 17.74
CA GLU A 142 1.28 15.97 16.77
C GLU A 142 1.14 15.40 15.36
N LYS A 143 1.49 16.24 14.37
CA LYS A 143 1.73 15.83 12.99
C LYS A 143 3.24 15.77 12.76
N PRO A 144 3.90 14.62 13.02
CA PRO A 144 5.32 14.46 12.75
C PRO A 144 5.62 14.66 11.27
N GLU A 145 6.88 15.00 10.97
CA GLU A 145 7.40 14.93 9.61
C GLU A 145 7.67 13.46 9.26
N ILE A 146 7.11 13.00 8.16
CA ILE A 146 7.28 11.66 7.62
C ILE A 146 8.10 11.81 6.35
N ARG A 147 9.21 11.07 6.26
CA ARG A 147 10.04 10.93 5.07
C ARG A 147 10.04 9.49 4.63
N LEU A 148 9.73 9.27 3.36
CA LEU A 148 9.65 7.99 2.72
C LEU A 148 10.73 7.92 1.65
N ARG A 149 11.46 6.83 1.60
CA ARG A 149 12.46 6.60 0.57
C ARG A 149 12.10 5.37 -0.24
N PHE A 150 11.96 5.59 -1.54
CA PHE A 150 11.60 4.59 -2.52
C PHE A 150 12.74 4.35 -3.49
N THR A 151 12.82 3.12 -3.97
CA THR A 151 13.52 2.80 -5.21
C THR A 151 12.51 2.67 -6.34
N GLU A 152 12.75 3.39 -7.43
CA GLU A 152 11.93 3.38 -8.64
C GLU A 152 12.43 2.30 -9.59
N LEU A 153 11.54 1.38 -9.92
CA LEU A 153 11.71 0.32 -10.91
C LEU A 153 10.62 0.46 -11.98
N CYS A 154 10.79 -0.25 -13.09
CA CYS A 154 9.77 -0.31 -14.15
C CYS A 154 9.26 -1.74 -14.26
N HIS A 155 7.94 -1.91 -14.22
CA HIS A 155 7.27 -3.18 -14.42
C HIS A 155 6.24 -3.06 -15.55
N GLY A 156 6.67 -3.32 -16.78
CA GLY A 156 5.84 -3.11 -17.96
C GLY A 156 5.48 -1.63 -18.12
N GLU A 157 4.17 -1.32 -18.11
CA GLU A 157 3.62 0.05 -18.20
C GLU A 157 3.50 0.75 -16.83
N TRP A 158 3.88 0.07 -15.74
CA TRP A 158 3.78 0.57 -14.37
C TRP A 158 5.15 1.01 -13.84
N GLU A 159 5.17 2.14 -13.14
CA GLU A 159 6.27 2.53 -12.26
C GLU A 159 6.09 1.80 -10.92
N GLU A 160 7.10 1.06 -10.51
CA GLU A 160 7.11 0.30 -9.26
C GLU A 160 7.97 1.04 -8.23
N LEU A 161 7.32 1.57 -7.20
CA LEU A 161 7.95 2.27 -6.09
C LEU A 161 8.08 1.34 -4.89
N CYS A 162 9.27 0.80 -4.67
CA CYS A 162 9.58 -0.06 -3.53
C CYS A 162 10.01 0.80 -2.33
N LEU A 163 9.17 0.88 -1.29
CA LEU A 163 9.51 1.59 -0.06
C LEU A 163 10.58 0.80 0.70
N HIS A 164 11.73 1.40 0.97
CA HIS A 164 12.81 0.76 1.71
C HIS A 164 13.08 1.40 3.07
N GLU A 165 12.71 2.66 3.25
CA GLU A 165 12.88 3.35 4.54
C GLU A 165 11.75 4.34 4.81
N VAL A 166 11.32 4.35 6.07
CA VAL A 166 10.39 5.34 6.63
C VAL A 166 11.06 6.01 7.82
N GLU A 167 11.19 7.32 7.79
CA GLU A 167 11.60 8.15 8.92
C GLU A 167 10.41 8.97 9.40
N ILE A 168 10.08 8.88 10.68
CA ILE A 168 9.02 9.64 11.34
C ILE A 168 9.66 10.47 12.45
N ARG A 169 9.60 11.79 12.32
CA ARG A 169 10.25 12.73 13.22
C ARG A 169 9.22 13.67 13.85
N GLY A 170 9.01 13.47 15.15
CA GLY A 170 8.21 14.35 16.00
C GLY A 170 9.06 15.39 16.71
N ARG A 171 8.47 16.10 17.67
CA ARG A 171 9.21 17.09 18.48
C ARG A 171 10.24 16.48 19.41
N LYS A 172 9.94 15.29 19.96
CA LYS A 172 10.75 14.61 20.99
C LYS A 172 11.32 13.28 20.53
N GLU A 173 10.64 12.62 19.60
CA GLU A 173 10.92 11.26 19.19
C GLU A 173 11.30 11.22 17.71
N LYS A 174 12.17 10.28 17.36
CA LYS A 174 12.49 9.90 15.99
C LYS A 174 12.38 8.39 15.86
N VAL A 175 11.62 7.93 14.89
CA VAL A 175 11.48 6.52 14.55
C VAL A 175 11.95 6.31 13.12
N THR A 176 12.81 5.31 12.89
CA THR A 176 13.22 4.88 11.56
C THR A 176 12.85 3.42 11.39
N ILE A 177 12.17 3.10 10.30
CA ILE A 177 11.70 1.75 9.97
C ILE A 177 12.35 1.37 8.65
N GLN A 178 13.09 0.26 8.67
CA GLN A 178 13.63 -0.35 7.45
C GLN A 178 12.62 -1.36 6.92
N MET A 179 12.26 -1.20 5.65
CA MET A 179 11.32 -2.07 4.97
C MET A 179 12.10 -3.12 4.16
N LYS A 180 11.58 -4.34 4.12
CA LYS A 180 12.08 -5.41 3.26
C LYS A 180 11.61 -5.15 1.83
N GLU A 181 12.46 -5.48 0.88
CA GLU A 181 12.03 -5.57 -0.52
C GLU A 181 11.14 -6.80 -0.70
N HIS A 182 9.97 -6.61 -1.32
CA HIS A 182 9.07 -7.68 -1.70
C HIS A 182 8.66 -7.49 -3.16
N ARG A 183 9.23 -8.30 -4.04
CA ARG A 183 8.92 -8.28 -5.47
C ARG A 183 7.85 -9.30 -5.79
N LEU A 184 6.83 -8.88 -6.54
CA LEU A 184 5.70 -9.68 -6.98
C LEU A 184 5.82 -10.10 -8.45
#